data_AF-A0A521VFD7-F1
#
_entry.id   AF-A0A521VFD7-F1
#
_cell.length_a   1.000
_cell.length_b   1.000
_cell.length_c   1.000
_cell.angle_alpha   90.00
_cell.angle_beta   90.00
_cell.angle_gamma   90.00
#
_symmetry.space_group_name_H-M   'P 1'
#
loop_
_entity.id
_entity.type
_entity.pdbx_description
1 polymer ?
#
loop_
_entity_poly.entity_id
_entity_poly.type
_entity_poly.pdbx_seq_one_letter_code
_entity_poly.pdbx_strand_id
1 'polypeptide(L)'
;MLLAAVVIYLAVTIAIGLWAAKRVHNSKDYLIAGRSLPLYMNIATVFATWFGAETVLSVSATFAKDGLGGIVADPFGSSFCLVFVALFFARAFYRMDLLTIGDFYKRRYGKPVEVATSVVITASYLGWTSAQLTALGLAFTLLSGGALTLNEGIVVGAVIVLGYTIWGGMWSVAWTDLFQTVIIVLGLWAIAWLVGGMAGG
;
A
#
# COMPACT_ATOMS: atom_id res chain seq x y z
N MET A 1 -4.48 18.83 18.54
CA MET A 1 -4.29 19.22 17.13
C MET A 1 -3.93 18.02 16.25
N LEU A 2 -2.89 17.24 16.58
CA LEU A 2 -2.49 16.05 15.81
C LEU A 2 -3.58 14.97 15.70
N LEU A 3 -4.21 14.57 16.82
CA LEU A 3 -5.31 13.61 16.81
C LEU A 3 -6.47 14.05 15.91
N ALA A 4 -6.84 15.33 15.95
CA ALA A 4 -7.90 15.87 15.10
C ALA A 4 -7.53 15.79 13.61
N ALA A 5 -6.29 16.10 13.24
CA ALA A 5 -5.81 15.95 11.86
C ALA A 5 -5.85 14.50 11.38
N VAL A 6 -5.48 13.54 12.24
CA VAL A 6 -5.52 12.10 11.94
C VAL A 6 -6.97 11.63 11.76
N VAL A 7 -7.88 12.04 12.64
CA VAL A 7 -9.30 11.71 12.53
C VAL A 7 -9.90 12.28 11.25
N ILE A 8 -9.58 13.52 10.89
CA ILE A 8 -10.02 14.14 9.63
C ILE A 8 -9.46 13.37 8.44
N TYR A 9 -8.17 13.03 8.45
CA TYR A 9 -7.53 12.26 7.38
C TYR A 9 -8.20 10.88 7.20
N LEU A 10 -8.47 10.16 8.28
CA LEU A 10 -9.15 8.87 8.24
C LEU A 10 -10.58 9.03 7.72
N ALA A 11 -11.32 10.03 8.19
CA ALA A 11 -12.68 10.31 7.74
C ALA A 11 -12.73 10.63 6.24
N VAL A 12 -11.81 11.45 5.73
CA VAL A 12 -11.70 11.77 4.30
C VAL A 12 -11.33 10.52 3.50
N THR A 13 -10.37 9.72 3.96
CA THR A 13 -9.97 8.48 3.28
C THR A 13 -11.14 7.49 3.19
N ILE A 14 -11.87 7.30 4.29
CA ILE A 14 -13.06 6.43 4.32
C ILE A 14 -14.14 7.00 3.39
N ALA A 15 -14.38 8.31 3.40
CA ALA A 15 -15.38 8.94 2.53
C ALA A 15 -15.04 8.77 1.04
N ILE A 16 -13.78 8.97 0.65
CA ILE A 16 -13.30 8.72 -0.72
C ILE A 16 -13.50 7.25 -1.09
N GLY A 17 -13.10 6.33 -0.20
CA GLY A 17 -13.22 4.90 -0.45
C GLY A 17 -14.67 4.46 -0.63
N LEU A 18 -15.57 4.86 0.27
CA LEU A 18 -17.00 4.55 0.19
C LEU A 18 -17.69 5.22 -1.01
N TRP A 19 -17.25 6.42 -1.42
CA TRP A 19 -17.76 7.06 -2.63
C TRP A 19 -17.33 6.30 -3.89
N ALA A 20 -16.06 5.90 -3.96
CA ALA A 20 -15.51 5.14 -5.06
C ALA A 20 -16.06 3.71 -5.13
N ALA A 21 -16.43 3.12 -3.98
CA ALA A 21 -17.09 1.82 -3.88
C ALA A 21 -18.36 1.73 -4.73
N LYS A 22 -19.11 2.85 -4.88
CA LYS A 22 -20.32 2.93 -5.70
C LYS A 22 -20.07 2.66 -7.19
N ARG A 23 -18.82 2.65 -7.64
CA ARG A 23 -18.45 2.34 -9.03
C ARG A 23 -18.26 0.84 -9.30
N VAL A 24 -18.26 0.00 -8.25
CA VAL A 24 -18.07 -1.44 -8.37
C VAL A 24 -19.42 -2.13 -8.61
N HIS A 25 -19.61 -2.70 -9.80
CA HIS A 25 -20.87 -3.35 -10.17
C HIS A 25 -20.75 -4.87 -10.36
N ASN A 26 -19.53 -5.37 -10.61
CA ASN A 26 -19.27 -6.79 -10.84
C ASN A 26 -17.90 -7.22 -10.25
N SER A 27 -17.61 -8.52 -10.24
CA SER A 27 -16.36 -9.07 -9.69
C SER A 27 -15.10 -8.62 -10.44
N LYS A 28 -15.17 -8.33 -11.74
CA LYS A 28 -14.02 -7.78 -12.50
C LYS A 28 -13.74 -6.33 -12.10
N ASP A 29 -14.77 -5.53 -11.85
CA ASP A 29 -14.60 -4.16 -11.35
C ASP A 29 -14.04 -4.17 -9.92
N TYR A 30 -14.46 -5.15 -9.11
CA TYR A 30 -13.97 -5.31 -7.75
C TYR A 30 -12.47 -5.66 -7.73
N LEU A 31 -12.04 -6.60 -8.58
CA LEU A 31 -10.66 -7.11 -8.56
C LEU A 31 -9.66 -6.26 -9.35
N ILE A 32 -10.07 -5.72 -10.51
CA ILE A 32 -9.16 -5.06 -11.45
C ILE A 32 -9.69 -3.72 -11.98
N ALA A 33 -10.76 -3.18 -11.39
CA ALA A 33 -11.40 -1.93 -11.84
C ALA A 33 -11.73 -1.92 -13.36
N GLY A 34 -12.09 -3.09 -13.89
CA GLY A 34 -12.40 -3.28 -15.31
C GLY A 34 -11.23 -2.98 -16.26
N ARG A 35 -9.98 -2.94 -15.76
CA ARG A 35 -8.77 -2.48 -16.49
C ARG A 35 -8.88 -1.06 -17.06
N SER A 36 -9.72 -0.23 -16.45
CA SER A 36 -9.99 1.12 -16.92
C SER A 36 -9.27 2.19 -16.09
N LEU A 37 -8.39 1.78 -15.17
CA LEU A 37 -7.62 2.71 -14.34
C LEU A 37 -6.65 3.54 -15.21
N PRO A 38 -6.73 4.88 -15.15
CA PRO A 38 -5.76 5.75 -15.79
C PRO A 38 -4.34 5.51 -15.28
N LEU A 39 -3.34 5.80 -16.13
CA LEU A 39 -1.93 5.57 -15.81
C LEU A 39 -1.50 6.24 -14.50
N TYR A 40 -1.94 7.48 -14.23
CA TYR A 40 -1.57 8.21 -13.01
C TYR A 40 -2.10 7.53 -11.74
N MET A 41 -3.30 6.92 -11.78
CA MET A 41 -3.84 6.16 -10.64
C MET A 41 -3.05 4.87 -10.44
N ASN A 42 -2.70 4.17 -11.53
CA ASN A 42 -1.89 2.95 -11.43
C ASN A 42 -0.50 3.24 -10.83
N ILE A 43 0.15 4.34 -11.24
CA ILE A 43 1.44 4.76 -10.66
C ILE A 43 1.28 5.04 -9.16
N ALA A 44 0.23 5.78 -8.77
CA ALA A 44 -0.01 6.09 -7.36
C ALA A 44 -0.28 4.82 -6.54
N THR A 45 -1.06 3.86 -7.05
CA THR A 45 -1.32 2.59 -6.36
C THR A 45 -0.08 1.73 -6.22
N VAL A 46 0.73 1.61 -7.28
CA VAL A 46 2.01 0.87 -7.22
C VAL A 46 2.95 1.53 -6.21
N PHE A 47 3.03 2.86 -6.21
CA PHE A 47 3.82 3.61 -5.24
C PHE A 47 3.30 3.42 -3.81
N ALA A 48 2.00 3.62 -3.56
CA ALA A 48 1.40 3.51 -2.23
C ALA A 48 1.51 2.09 -1.66
N THR A 49 1.38 1.06 -2.52
CA THR A 49 1.53 -0.35 -2.11
C THR A 49 2.97 -0.64 -1.65
N TRP A 50 3.96 -0.06 -2.34
CA TRP A 50 5.36 -0.23 -1.96
C TRP A 50 5.76 0.65 -0.77
N PHE A 51 5.22 1.86 -0.70
CA PHE A 51 5.49 2.84 0.35
C PHE A 51 4.71 2.54 1.63
N GLY A 52 5.00 1.39 2.23
CA GLY A 52 4.39 0.92 3.47
C GLY A 52 5.15 1.33 4.73
N ALA A 53 4.69 0.84 5.88
CA ALA A 53 5.31 1.11 7.17
C ALA A 53 6.78 0.67 7.27
N GLU A 54 7.16 -0.38 6.56
CA GLU A 54 8.56 -0.81 6.44
C GLU A 54 9.44 0.31 5.89
N THR A 55 9.03 0.95 4.80
CA THR A 55 9.80 2.04 4.20
C THR A 55 9.90 3.26 5.14
N VAL A 56 8.83 3.58 5.86
CA VAL A 56 8.82 4.75 6.74
C VAL A 56 9.60 4.51 8.04
N LEU A 57 9.45 3.34 8.66
CA LEU A 57 10.03 3.04 9.97
C LEU A 57 11.38 2.32 9.87
N SER A 58 11.49 1.28 9.03
CA SER A 58 12.68 0.44 8.92
C SER A 58 13.77 1.12 8.10
N VAL A 59 13.45 1.58 6.88
CA VAL A 59 14.46 2.19 5.99
C VAL A 59 15.02 3.48 6.59
N SER A 60 14.18 4.30 7.24
CA SER A 60 14.64 5.49 7.98
C SER A 60 15.60 5.13 9.12
N ALA A 61 15.32 4.05 9.86
CA ALA A 61 16.17 3.60 10.95
C ALA A 61 17.51 3.03 10.44
N THR A 62 17.49 2.29 9.33
CA THR A 62 18.71 1.79 8.66
C THR A 62 19.53 2.94 8.09
N PHE A 63 18.89 3.92 7.44
CA PHE A 63 19.57 5.12 6.96
C PHE A 63 20.28 5.89 8.07
N ALA A 64 19.63 6.02 9.24
CA ALA A 64 20.23 6.68 10.40
C ALA A 64 21.46 5.95 10.96
N LYS A 65 21.59 4.63 10.73
CA LYS A 65 22.72 3.81 11.20
C LYS A 65 23.83 3.66 10.16
N ASP A 66 23.46 3.30 8.94
CA ASP A 66 24.35 2.84 7.88
C ASP A 66 24.45 3.82 6.70
N GLY A 67 23.75 4.97 6.79
CA GLY A 67 23.72 6.00 5.75
C GLY A 67 23.14 5.51 4.43
N LEU A 68 23.57 6.14 3.33
CA LEU A 68 23.12 5.79 1.97
C LEU A 68 23.54 4.36 1.57
N GLY A 69 24.63 3.83 2.14
CA GLY A 69 25.13 2.49 1.85
C GLY A 69 24.20 1.38 2.34
N GLY A 70 23.49 1.59 3.45
CA GLY A 70 22.52 0.64 4.00
C GLY A 70 21.18 0.59 3.27
N ILE A 71 20.91 1.55 2.37
CA ILE A 71 19.61 1.70 1.69
C ILE A 71 19.73 1.55 0.16
N VAL A 72 20.75 0.84 -0.33
CA VAL A 72 20.89 0.58 -1.78
C VAL A 72 19.77 -0.32 -2.30
N ALA A 73 19.28 -1.25 -1.47
CA ALA A 73 18.16 -2.13 -1.81
C ALA A 73 16.84 -1.34 -1.95
N ASP A 74 16.56 -0.41 -1.03
CA ASP A 74 15.38 0.44 -1.03
C ASP A 74 15.78 1.92 -0.94
N PRO A 75 15.49 2.76 -1.95
CA PRO A 75 14.47 2.55 -2.99
C PRO A 75 15.01 2.03 -4.33
N PHE A 76 16.33 1.99 -4.54
CA PHE A 76 16.89 1.83 -5.88
C PHE A 76 16.66 0.42 -6.44
N GLY A 77 17.07 -0.62 -5.71
CA GLY A 77 16.94 -2.01 -6.16
C GLY A 77 15.49 -2.41 -6.43
N SER A 78 14.59 -2.08 -5.52
CA SER A 78 13.16 -2.34 -5.67
C SER A 78 12.52 -1.58 -6.83
N SER A 79 12.84 -0.29 -7.00
CA SER A 79 12.35 0.51 -8.13
C SER A 79 12.83 -0.04 -9.48
N PHE A 80 14.10 -0.41 -9.60
CA PHE A 80 14.63 -1.02 -10.83
C PHE A 80 13.92 -2.34 -11.14
N CYS A 81 13.68 -3.18 -10.13
CA CYS A 81 12.96 -4.43 -10.30
C CYS A 81 11.54 -4.19 -10.84
N LEU A 82 10.79 -3.26 -10.27
CA LEU A 82 9.45 -2.89 -10.74
C LEU A 82 9.45 -2.39 -12.19
N VAL A 83 10.42 -1.53 -12.55
CA VAL A 83 10.56 -1.03 -13.92
C VAL A 83 10.88 -2.16 -14.90
N PHE A 84 11.81 -3.07 -14.56
CA PHE A 84 12.12 -4.20 -15.43
C PHE A 84 10.94 -5.15 -15.60
N VAL A 85 10.23 -5.47 -14.51
CA VAL A 85 9.02 -6.29 -14.58
C VAL A 85 7.95 -5.63 -15.45
N ALA A 86 7.76 -4.32 -15.29
CA ALA A 86 6.82 -3.56 -16.11
C ALA A 86 7.21 -3.60 -17.61
N LEU A 87 8.49 -3.40 -17.94
CA LEU A 87 8.97 -3.38 -19.32
C LEU A 87 8.89 -4.75 -20.01
N PHE A 88 9.30 -5.81 -19.33
CA PHE A 88 9.41 -7.15 -19.95
C PHE A 88 8.13 -7.97 -19.84
N PHE A 89 7.43 -7.90 -18.69
CA PHE A 89 6.34 -8.84 -18.39
C PHE A 89 4.96 -8.21 -18.45
N ALA A 90 4.79 -6.90 -18.20
CA ALA A 90 3.44 -6.30 -18.14
C ALA A 90 2.67 -6.47 -19.45
N ARG A 91 3.32 -6.26 -20.61
CA ARG A 91 2.66 -6.43 -21.92
C ARG A 91 2.23 -7.88 -22.16
N ALA A 92 3.05 -8.84 -21.73
CA ALA A 92 2.73 -10.26 -21.87
C ALA A 92 1.52 -10.63 -21.00
N PHE A 93 1.54 -10.26 -19.72
CA PHE A 93 0.44 -10.56 -18.79
C PHE A 93 -0.85 -9.84 -19.18
N TYR A 94 -0.79 -8.59 -19.63
CA TYR A 94 -1.97 -7.83 -20.06
C TYR A 94 -2.69 -8.51 -21.24
N ARG A 95 -1.94 -9.11 -22.17
CA ARG A 95 -2.50 -9.86 -23.32
C ARG A 95 -3.13 -11.20 -22.94
N MET A 96 -2.75 -11.78 -21.80
CA MET A 96 -3.26 -13.09 -21.38
C MET A 96 -4.64 -13.02 -20.74
N ASP A 97 -5.21 -11.83 -20.49
CA ASP A 97 -6.52 -11.67 -19.87
C ASP A 97 -6.66 -12.47 -18.55
N LEU A 98 -5.69 -12.31 -17.65
CA LEU A 98 -5.65 -12.96 -16.35
C LEU A 98 -6.35 -12.08 -15.31
N LEU A 99 -7.01 -12.69 -14.31
CA LEU A 99 -7.51 -11.99 -13.12
C LEU A 99 -6.51 -12.07 -11.98
N THR A 100 -5.84 -13.21 -11.84
CA THR A 100 -4.82 -13.45 -10.83
C THR A 100 -3.55 -14.03 -11.43
N ILE A 101 -2.44 -13.96 -10.69
CA ILE A 101 -1.21 -14.69 -11.05
C ILE A 101 -1.47 -16.21 -11.01
N GLY A 102 -2.37 -16.70 -10.16
CA GLY A 102 -2.78 -18.11 -10.13
C GLY A 102 -3.33 -18.61 -11.47
N ASP A 103 -4.08 -17.77 -12.20
CA ASP A 103 -4.62 -18.12 -13.52
C ASP A 103 -3.52 -18.40 -14.55
N PHE A 104 -2.35 -17.75 -14.42
CA PHE A 104 -1.20 -18.03 -15.27
C PHE A 104 -0.70 -19.46 -15.03
N TYR A 105 -0.52 -19.84 -13.76
CA TYR A 105 -0.08 -21.17 -13.39
C TYR A 105 -1.11 -22.24 -13.75
N LYS A 106 -2.41 -21.94 -13.66
CA LYS A 106 -3.47 -22.80 -14.15
C LYS A 106 -3.31 -23.15 -15.62
N ARG A 107 -3.11 -22.13 -16.47
CA ARG A 107 -2.98 -22.33 -17.92
C ARG A 107 -1.71 -23.09 -18.28
N ARG A 108 -0.64 -22.89 -17.51
CA ARG A 108 0.68 -23.47 -17.81
C ARG A 108 0.92 -24.85 -17.21
N TYR A 109 0.36 -25.14 -16.04
CA TYR A 109 0.65 -26.34 -15.23
C TYR A 109 -0.60 -27.03 -14.66
N GLY A 110 -1.79 -26.47 -14.86
CA GLY A 110 -3.06 -27.05 -14.41
C GLY A 110 -3.51 -26.59 -13.01
N LYS A 111 -4.68 -27.08 -12.62
CA LYS A 111 -5.42 -26.66 -11.41
C LYS A 111 -4.72 -26.95 -10.07
N PRO A 112 -3.97 -28.07 -9.89
CA PRO A 112 -3.28 -28.31 -8.62
C PRO A 112 -2.24 -27.22 -8.30
N VAL A 113 -1.51 -26.75 -9.32
CA VAL A 113 -0.49 -25.71 -9.17
C VAL A 113 -1.11 -24.35 -8.93
N GLU A 114 -2.22 -24.02 -9.61
CA GLU A 114 -3.02 -22.81 -9.34
C GLU A 114 -3.40 -22.69 -7.86
N VAL A 115 -3.93 -23.77 -7.27
CA VAL A 115 -4.35 -23.79 -5.86
C VAL A 115 -3.14 -23.67 -4.94
N ALA A 116 -2.08 -24.45 -5.18
CA ALA A 116 -0.87 -24.39 -4.37
C ALA A 116 -0.25 -22.99 -4.37
N THR A 117 -0.09 -22.37 -5.54
CA THR A 117 0.45 -21.01 -5.67
C THR A 117 -0.45 -19.99 -4.97
N SER A 118 -1.77 -20.08 -5.12
CA SER A 118 -2.71 -19.14 -4.49
C SER A 118 -2.66 -19.23 -2.96
N VAL A 119 -2.55 -20.43 -2.40
CA VAL A 119 -2.41 -20.65 -0.96
C VAL A 119 -1.09 -20.08 -0.44
N VAL A 120 0.02 -20.36 -1.13
CA VAL A 120 1.34 -19.84 -0.74
C VAL A 120 1.37 -18.31 -0.76
N ILE A 121 0.86 -17.69 -1.83
CA ILE A 121 0.78 -16.23 -1.93
C ILE A 121 -0.06 -15.67 -0.78
N THR A 122 -1.24 -16.24 -0.54
CA THR A 122 -2.13 -15.78 0.53
C THR A 122 -1.44 -15.85 1.89
N ALA A 123 -0.75 -16.97 2.18
CA ALA A 123 -0.01 -17.16 3.42
C ALA A 123 1.13 -16.13 3.57
N SER A 124 1.88 -15.84 2.49
CA SER A 124 2.92 -14.81 2.51
C SER A 124 2.35 -13.41 2.79
N TYR A 125 1.21 -13.06 2.21
CA TYR A 125 0.57 -11.76 2.43
C TYR A 125 0.05 -11.57 3.85
N LEU A 126 -0.29 -12.64 4.58
CA LEU A 126 -0.67 -12.53 6.00
C LEU A 126 0.47 -11.97 6.85
N GLY A 127 1.71 -12.42 6.59
CA GLY A 127 2.90 -11.91 7.31
C GLY A 127 3.13 -10.43 7.02
N TRP A 128 3.09 -10.04 5.74
CA TRP A 128 3.26 -8.64 5.34
C TRP A 128 2.16 -7.74 5.91
N THR A 129 0.89 -8.15 5.79
CA THR A 129 -0.26 -7.39 6.31
C THR A 129 -0.20 -7.24 7.83
N SER A 130 0.25 -8.28 8.55
CA SER A 130 0.44 -8.23 10.00
C SER A 130 1.45 -7.17 10.42
N ALA A 131 2.57 -7.04 9.69
CA ALA A 131 3.56 -6.00 9.92
C ALA A 131 2.97 -4.59 9.70
N GLN A 132 2.19 -4.41 8.62
CA GLN A 132 1.53 -3.13 8.33
C GLN A 132 0.51 -2.75 9.42
N LEU A 133 -0.31 -3.69 9.87
CA LEU A 133 -1.27 -3.45 10.95
C LEU A 133 -0.60 -3.13 12.28
N THR A 134 0.52 -3.81 12.58
CA THR A 134 1.32 -3.53 13.78
C THR A 134 1.87 -2.12 13.78
N ALA A 135 2.41 -1.67 12.63
CA ALA A 135 2.90 -0.31 12.49
C ALA A 135 1.79 0.75 12.61
N LEU A 136 0.61 0.48 12.05
CA LEU A 136 -0.57 1.34 12.23
C LEU A 136 -0.98 1.42 13.71
N GLY A 137 -0.97 0.29 14.43
CA GLY A 137 -1.25 0.25 15.87
C GLY A 137 -0.23 1.02 16.71
N LEU A 138 1.06 0.95 16.35
CA LEU A 138 2.12 1.77 16.93
C LEU A 138 1.84 3.27 16.71
N ALA A 139 1.46 3.65 15.49
CA ALA A 139 1.11 5.03 15.18
C ALA A 139 -0.06 5.53 16.06
N PHE A 140 -1.13 4.75 16.23
CA PHE A 140 -2.25 5.12 17.10
C PHE A 140 -1.89 5.18 18.58
N THR A 141 -1.05 4.26 19.06
CA THR A 141 -0.54 4.28 20.44
C THR A 141 0.23 5.58 20.71
N LEU A 142 1.13 5.95 19.78
CA LEU A 142 1.92 7.19 19.88
C LEU A 142 1.04 8.44 19.79
N LEU A 143 0.12 8.50 18.85
CA LEU A 143 -0.76 9.65 18.63
C LEU A 143 -1.76 9.87 19.77
N SER A 144 -2.20 8.79 20.42
CA SER A 144 -3.09 8.84 21.59
C SER A 144 -2.36 9.19 22.88
N GLY A 145 -1.04 9.37 22.85
CA GLY A 145 -0.24 9.66 24.05
C GLY A 145 -0.20 8.48 25.04
N GLY A 146 -0.36 7.25 24.56
CA GLY A 146 -0.41 6.04 25.38
C GLY A 146 -1.79 5.72 25.98
N ALA A 147 -2.85 6.42 25.57
CA ALA A 147 -4.22 6.09 26.00
C ALA A 147 -4.72 4.77 25.39
N LEU A 148 -4.25 4.42 24.20
CA LEU A 148 -4.48 3.11 23.58
C LEU A 148 -3.24 2.24 23.75
N THR A 149 -3.44 0.99 24.13
CA THR A 149 -2.39 -0.03 24.05
C THR A 149 -2.13 -0.43 22.60
N LEU A 150 -0.97 -1.02 22.32
CA LEU A 150 -0.63 -1.51 20.98
C LEU A 150 -1.71 -2.43 20.41
N ASN A 151 -2.21 -3.37 21.21
CA ASN A 151 -3.22 -4.33 20.77
C ASN A 151 -4.54 -3.63 20.41
N GLU A 152 -4.97 -2.66 21.21
CA GLU A 152 -6.17 -1.86 20.92
C GLU A 152 -5.98 -1.03 19.65
N GLY A 153 -4.80 -0.41 19.48
CA GLY A 153 -4.45 0.33 18.26
C GLY A 153 -4.50 -0.54 17.01
N ILE A 154 -3.96 -1.78 17.08
CA ILE A 154 -4.01 -2.75 15.99
C ILE A 154 -5.46 -3.10 15.65
N VAL A 155 -6.29 -3.42 16.65
CA VAL A 155 -7.70 -3.79 16.44
C VAL A 155 -8.49 -2.65 15.82
N VAL A 156 -8.33 -1.42 16.33
CA VAL A 156 -9.00 -0.22 15.79
C VAL A 156 -8.57 0.02 14.34
N GLY A 157 -7.26 -0.06 14.06
CA GLY A 157 -6.73 0.09 12.70
C GLY A 157 -7.25 -0.98 11.75
N ALA A 158 -7.27 -2.24 12.18
CA ALA A 158 -7.80 -3.34 11.39
C ALA A 158 -9.28 -3.15 11.08
N VAL A 159 -10.12 -2.78 12.06
CA VAL A 159 -11.55 -2.53 11.85
C VAL A 159 -11.78 -1.43 10.82
N ILE A 160 -11.05 -0.31 10.93
CA ILE A 160 -11.17 0.81 9.99
C ILE A 160 -10.76 0.38 8.58
N VAL A 161 -9.57 -0.21 8.45
CA VAL A 161 -9.00 -0.61 7.15
C VAL A 161 -9.85 -1.69 6.49
N LEU A 162 -10.23 -2.74 7.22
CA LEU A 162 -11.10 -3.79 6.69
C LEU A 162 -12.47 -3.25 6.30
N GLY A 163 -13.02 -2.32 7.08
CA GLY A 163 -14.34 -1.72 6.85
C GLY A 163 -14.46 -1.08 5.47
N TYR A 164 -13.53 -0.21 5.09
CA TYR A 164 -13.59 0.43 3.76
C TYR A 164 -13.02 -0.46 2.64
N THR A 165 -12.08 -1.37 2.94
CA THR A 165 -11.44 -2.21 1.91
C THR A 165 -12.38 -3.29 1.39
N ILE A 166 -13.14 -3.96 2.28
CA ILE A 166 -14.08 -5.03 1.90
C ILE A 166 -15.20 -4.50 0.99
N TRP A 167 -15.61 -3.26 1.20
CA TRP A 167 -16.73 -2.66 0.47
C TRP A 167 -16.26 -1.93 -0.79
N GLY A 168 -15.00 -1.50 -0.82
CA GLY A 168 -14.48 -0.57 -1.80
C GLY A 168 -13.97 -1.16 -3.11
N GLY A 169 -13.41 -2.37 -3.09
CA GLY A 169 -12.75 -2.97 -4.27
C GLY A 169 -11.60 -2.11 -4.85
N MET A 170 -11.11 -2.49 -6.03
CA MET A 170 -9.95 -1.85 -6.69
C MET A 170 -10.16 -0.36 -6.99
N TRP A 171 -11.39 0.07 -7.29
CA TRP A 171 -11.71 1.49 -7.49
C TRP A 171 -11.53 2.32 -6.24
N SER A 172 -11.98 1.83 -5.08
CA SER A 172 -11.76 2.49 -3.80
C SER A 172 -10.28 2.60 -3.50
N VAL A 173 -9.55 1.49 -3.61
CA VAL A 173 -8.11 1.43 -3.35
C VAL A 173 -7.36 2.44 -4.21
N ALA A 174 -7.62 2.45 -5.52
CA ALA A 174 -6.91 3.36 -6.43
C ALA A 174 -7.17 4.85 -6.14
N TRP A 175 -8.37 5.22 -5.71
CA TRP A 175 -8.68 6.60 -5.30
C TRP A 175 -8.06 6.97 -3.95
N THR A 176 -8.11 6.06 -2.97
CA THR A 176 -7.47 6.30 -1.68
C THR A 176 -5.96 6.40 -1.84
N ASP A 177 -5.34 5.53 -2.63
CA ASP A 177 -3.90 5.52 -2.88
C ASP A 177 -3.44 6.80 -3.58
N LEU A 178 -4.22 7.30 -4.54
CA LEU A 178 -3.91 8.58 -5.19
C LEU A 178 -3.87 9.72 -4.18
N PHE A 179 -4.89 9.81 -3.33
CA PHE A 179 -4.96 10.82 -2.27
C PHE A 179 -3.81 10.68 -1.27
N GLN A 180 -3.54 9.46 -0.81
CA GLN A 180 -2.49 9.15 0.17
C GLN A 180 -1.10 9.43 -0.39
N THR A 181 -0.84 9.06 -1.64
CA THR A 181 0.43 9.32 -2.31
C THR A 181 0.71 10.82 -2.37
N VAL A 182 -0.27 11.65 -2.72
CA VAL A 182 -0.10 13.11 -2.74
C VAL A 182 0.25 13.64 -1.36
N ILE A 183 -0.43 13.17 -0.30
CA ILE A 183 -0.14 13.58 1.08
C ILE A 183 1.27 13.14 1.51
N ILE A 184 1.66 11.91 1.20
CA ILE A 184 3.00 11.38 1.51
C ILE A 184 4.07 12.24 0.84
N VAL A 185 3.94 12.51 -0.45
CA VAL A 185 4.92 13.30 -1.21
C VAL A 185 5.04 14.72 -0.64
N LEU A 186 3.92 15.39 -0.38
CA LEU A 186 3.92 16.73 0.22
C LEU A 186 4.49 16.72 1.64
N GLY A 187 4.16 15.70 2.43
CA GLY A 187 4.65 15.52 3.80
C GLY A 187 6.16 15.31 3.85
N LEU A 188 6.68 14.42 2.98
CA LEU A 188 8.12 14.20 2.85
C LEU A 188 8.85 15.46 2.37
N TRP A 189 8.27 16.19 1.42
CA TRP A 189 8.86 17.44 0.94
C TRP A 189 8.93 18.50 2.04
N ALA A 190 7.88 18.64 2.85
CA ALA A 190 7.85 19.54 3.99
C ALA A 190 8.87 19.14 5.07
N ILE A 191 9.00 17.84 5.38
CA ILE A 191 10.01 17.32 6.31
C ILE A 191 11.41 17.61 5.79
N ALA A 192 11.67 17.33 4.50
CA ALA A 192 12.97 17.57 3.88
C ALA A 192 13.35 19.05 3.92
N TRP A 193 12.40 19.96 3.67
CA TRP A 193 12.64 21.40 3.77
C TRP A 193 12.94 21.85 5.21
N LEU A 194 12.17 21.37 6.19
CA LEU A 194 12.34 21.73 7.59
C LEU A 194 13.67 21.19 8.15
N VAL A 195 13.97 19.92 7.88
CA VAL A 195 15.21 19.28 8.33
C VAL A 195 16.42 19.84 7.58
N GLY A 196 16.29 20.16 6.29
CA GLY A 196 17.34 20.83 5.52
C GLY A 196 17.76 22.15 6.14
N GLY A 197 16.79 22.98 6.55
CA GLY A 197 17.05 24.23 7.27
C GLY A 197 17.69 24.03 8.66
N MET A 198 17.41 22.92 9.34
CA MET A 198 18.04 22.57 10.62
C MET A 198 19.44 21.95 10.45
N ALA A 199 19.71 21.32 9.31
CA ALA A 199 20.99 20.71 8.97
C ALA A 199 22.04 21.73 8.47
N GLY A 200 21.67 23.00 8.33
CA GLY A 200 22.59 24.09 8.00
C GLY A 200 22.98 24.17 6.52
N GLY A 201 22.06 23.82 5.60
CA GLY A 201 22.21 23.97 4.16
C GLY A 201 21.15 24.89 3.56
#